data_AF-A0A0F2LQV4-F1
#
_entry.id   AF-A0A0F2LQV4-F1
#
_cell.length_a   1.000
_cell.length_b   1.000
_cell.length_c   1.000
_cell.angle_alpha   90.00
_cell.angle_beta   90.00
_cell.angle_gamma   90.00
#
_symmetry.space_group_name_H-M   'P 1'
#
loop_
_entity.id
_entity.type
_entity.pdbx_description
1 polymer ?
#
loop_
_entity_poly.entity_id
_entity_poly.type
_entity_poly.pdbx_seq_one_letter_code
_entity_poly.pdbx_strand_id
1 'polypeptide(L)'
;YYLLTMLIEMGFAVFISFRNMTTPLKYYLLVLLPIMGLSPVTFPDNTPFIYDVTWASTSLMIVATILIYETLYRDRLKATQDTMTSLELMVIFTLMMGGEFLYFLVGSWYLFDLASILGMTWAIYRAIEGPSKIRGNYLRDTWWTFAFISLTFVMEWFMGGVLDFVTGVIQPGVSGFLSSLSLGFVSPSAYFGLGTLFDFVSAFSTVTGSVWFLVMMGTEMGALATMRIPQLKNKENKVRFALMISAYAIYTIYLPSFSPWTSKLPYIPYMWSMGLGTMGPVSPSYLLTGIIGTYVVTAVLSFLFGSRQICSVTCTAPLMYQGTFYDSLKTYNRKSGLGRKTLTSRLRPWYKAIVIGVWAVLLTSAVVSYLTQVGVINVTIFGVDTTVFLYSLFFNMLWYVVFISIPFLGTYACATQGWCSWGTFNQFFGSLGFFKLKVRDPSVCLKCETKACANACPVGLTDMAGSFIRKGEFKSMKCVGVGDCVEACPYDNVFFYDVRHKLRDIFHKRG
;
A
#
# COMPACT_ATOMS: atom_id res chain seq x y z
N TYR A 1 25.20 25.05 16.76
CA TYR A 1 26.47 25.42 16.07
C TYR A 1 26.94 24.36 15.09
N TYR A 2 27.09 23.09 15.48
CA TYR A 2 27.60 22.05 14.56
C TYR A 2 26.71 21.84 13.30
N LEU A 3 25.37 21.82 13.46
CA LEU A 3 24.42 21.65 12.36
C LEU A 3 24.58 22.73 11.27
N LEU A 4 24.76 23.99 11.68
CA LEU A 4 24.92 25.10 10.74
C LEU A 4 26.24 24.98 9.95
N THR A 5 27.34 24.66 10.63
CA THR A 5 28.64 24.47 9.98
C THR A 5 28.57 23.34 8.96
N MET A 6 28.03 22.18 9.33
CA MET A 6 27.90 21.04 8.42
C MET A 6 26.92 21.30 7.27
N LEU A 7 25.85 22.06 7.50
CA LEU A 7 24.92 22.47 6.44
C LEU A 7 25.62 23.35 5.40
N ILE A 8 26.45 24.30 5.84
CA ILE A 8 27.25 25.15 4.95
C ILE A 8 28.26 24.31 4.17
N GLU A 9 28.98 23.39 4.82
CA GLU A 9 29.93 22.48 4.18
C GLU A 9 29.26 21.58 3.15
N MET A 10 28.09 21.03 3.48
CA MET A 10 27.29 20.21 2.57
C MET A 10 26.83 21.04 1.36
N GLY A 11 26.33 22.26 1.58
CA GLY A 11 25.94 23.17 0.50
C GLY A 11 27.12 23.52 -0.42
N PHE A 12 28.29 23.78 0.16
CA PHE A 12 29.51 24.06 -0.59
C PHE A 12 29.99 22.84 -1.40
N ALA A 13 29.98 21.65 -0.80
CA ALA A 13 30.34 20.40 -1.48
C ALA A 13 29.41 20.11 -2.66
N VAL A 14 28.09 20.29 -2.48
CA VAL A 14 27.10 20.14 -3.55
C VAL A 14 27.35 21.15 -4.65
N PHE A 15 27.62 22.41 -4.32
CA PHE A 15 27.87 23.48 -5.29
C PHE A 15 29.11 23.22 -6.15
N ILE A 16 30.24 22.85 -5.55
CA ILE A 16 31.50 22.57 -6.28
C ILE A 16 31.33 21.38 -7.22
N SER A 17 30.81 20.28 -6.70
CA SER A 17 30.70 19.04 -7.46
C SER A 17 29.50 19.01 -8.40
N PHE A 18 28.65 20.04 -8.38
CA PHE A 18 27.36 20.08 -9.08
C PHE A 18 27.46 19.76 -10.58
N ARG A 19 28.54 20.18 -11.25
CA ARG A 19 28.72 19.93 -12.69
C ARG A 19 29.06 18.47 -13.01
N ASN A 20 29.74 17.78 -12.09
CA ASN A 20 30.30 16.44 -12.33
C ASN A 20 29.37 15.30 -11.84
N MET A 21 28.33 15.62 -11.08
CA MET A 21 27.38 14.61 -10.57
C MET A 21 26.43 14.06 -11.64
N THR A 22 25.96 12.83 -11.44
CA THR A 22 24.84 12.28 -12.20
C THR A 22 23.53 12.99 -11.84
N THR A 23 22.59 13.08 -12.77
CA THR A 23 21.29 13.73 -12.54
C THR A 23 20.53 13.17 -11.34
N PRO A 24 20.42 11.83 -11.13
CA PRO A 24 19.82 11.25 -9.93
C PRO A 24 20.46 11.76 -8.63
N LEU A 25 21.80 11.72 -8.56
CA LEU A 25 22.53 12.12 -7.36
C LEU A 25 22.34 13.60 -7.04
N LYS A 26 22.28 14.48 -8.06
CA LYS A 26 21.96 15.91 -7.85
C LYS A 26 20.62 16.07 -7.16
N TYR A 27 19.58 15.37 -7.63
CA TYR A 27 18.25 15.47 -7.01
C TYR A 27 18.24 14.94 -5.58
N TYR A 28 18.92 13.83 -5.31
CA TYR A 28 19.00 13.28 -3.96
C TYR A 28 19.67 14.25 -2.99
N LEU A 29 20.80 14.85 -3.37
CA LEU A 29 21.52 15.80 -2.52
C LEU A 29 20.77 17.13 -2.35
N LEU A 30 20.13 17.63 -3.41
CA LEU A 30 19.34 18.86 -3.35
C LEU A 30 18.13 18.74 -2.43
N VAL A 31 17.53 17.56 -2.33
CA VAL A 31 16.39 17.32 -1.44
C VAL A 31 16.85 17.03 -0.01
N LEU A 32 17.98 16.35 0.15
CA LEU A 32 18.56 16.09 1.47
C LEU A 32 18.96 17.38 2.20
N LEU A 33 19.44 18.39 1.47
CA LEU A 33 19.91 19.65 2.04
C LEU A 33 18.87 20.39 2.90
N PRO A 34 17.65 20.69 2.40
CA PRO A 34 16.62 21.31 3.22
C PRO A 34 16.11 20.40 4.34
N ILE A 35 16.08 19.07 4.16
CA ILE A 35 15.72 18.13 5.23
C ILE A 35 16.68 18.24 6.40
N MET A 36 17.99 18.29 6.12
CA MET A 36 19.03 18.43 7.14
C MET A 36 19.06 19.83 7.78
N GLY A 37 18.68 20.87 7.03
CA GLY A 37 18.57 22.23 7.55
C GLY A 37 17.37 22.42 8.47
N LEU A 38 16.27 21.71 8.21
CA LEU A 38 15.06 21.70 9.04
C LEU A 38 15.16 20.61 10.11
N SER A 39 16.11 20.79 11.04
CA SER A 39 16.30 19.87 12.16
C SER A 39 15.58 20.36 13.42
N PRO A 40 14.72 19.53 14.06
CA PRO A 40 14.06 19.88 15.31
C PRO A 40 15.05 20.10 16.46
N VAL A 41 16.27 19.55 16.36
CA VAL A 41 17.35 19.71 17.36
C VAL A 41 17.97 21.12 17.33
N THR A 42 17.63 21.95 16.35
CA THR A 42 18.14 23.33 16.30
C THR A 42 17.67 24.17 17.50
N PHE A 43 16.42 23.97 17.91
CA PHE A 43 15.83 24.61 19.09
C PHE A 43 15.09 23.55 19.93
N PRO A 44 15.82 22.71 20.68
CA PRO A 44 15.27 21.52 21.33
C PRO A 44 14.31 21.83 22.50
N ASP A 45 14.32 23.06 23.01
CA ASP A 45 13.45 23.51 24.09
C ASP A 45 12.19 24.23 23.58
N ASN A 46 12.07 24.45 22.27
CA ASN A 46 10.94 25.16 21.66
C ASN A 46 9.95 24.16 21.04
N THR A 47 8.96 23.74 21.84
CA THR A 47 7.96 22.74 21.41
C THR A 47 7.19 23.14 20.14
N PRO A 48 6.67 24.38 19.99
CA PRO A 48 6.06 24.81 18.72
C PRO A 48 6.99 24.64 17.52
N PHE A 49 8.26 25.02 17.65
CA PHE A 49 9.25 24.87 16.58
C PHE A 49 9.48 23.40 16.22
N ILE A 50 9.61 22.52 17.21
CA ILE A 50 9.78 21.07 16.97
C ILE A 50 8.61 20.54 16.14
N TYR A 51 7.38 20.93 16.49
CA TYR A 51 6.19 20.41 15.83
C TYR A 51 6.10 20.91 14.38
N ASP A 52 6.33 22.21 14.16
CA ASP A 52 6.32 22.81 12.82
C ASP A 52 7.42 22.22 11.92
N VAL A 53 8.62 22.02 12.49
CA VAL A 53 9.75 21.44 11.76
C VAL A 53 9.54 19.97 11.46
N THR A 54 8.97 19.18 12.36
CA THR A 54 8.61 17.77 12.10
C THR A 54 7.61 17.65 10.96
N TRP A 55 6.61 18.54 10.88
CA TRP A 55 5.70 18.58 9.73
C TRP A 55 6.43 18.88 8.41
N ALA A 56 7.33 19.85 8.43
CA ALA A 56 8.10 20.25 7.26
C ALA A 56 9.09 19.16 6.83
N SER A 57 9.83 18.56 7.77
CA SER A 57 10.79 17.48 7.51
C SER A 57 10.07 16.26 6.93
N THR A 58 8.98 15.83 7.56
CA THR A 58 8.12 14.73 7.07
C THR A 58 7.62 14.99 5.65
N SER A 59 7.10 16.19 5.38
CA SER A 59 6.61 16.56 4.06
C SER A 59 7.71 16.51 2.98
N LEU A 60 8.90 17.01 3.31
CA LEU A 60 10.05 16.95 2.40
C LEU A 60 10.54 15.52 2.19
N MET A 61 10.51 14.67 3.21
CA MET A 61 10.89 13.26 3.11
C MET A 61 9.92 12.44 2.25
N ILE A 62 8.62 12.75 2.30
CA ILE A 62 7.63 12.18 1.36
C ILE A 62 8.00 12.57 -0.08
N VAL A 63 8.28 13.86 -0.33
CA VAL A 63 8.71 14.35 -1.66
C VAL A 63 10.01 13.66 -2.09
N ALA A 64 10.97 13.49 -1.18
CA ALA A 64 12.22 12.78 -1.44
C ALA A 64 11.98 11.34 -1.87
N THR A 65 11.10 10.62 -1.16
CA THR A 65 10.76 9.22 -1.44
C THR A 65 10.07 9.08 -2.79
N ILE A 66 9.13 9.97 -3.12
CA ILE A 66 8.51 10.04 -4.46
C ILE A 66 9.57 10.23 -5.54
N LEU A 67 10.53 11.14 -5.34
CA LEU A 67 11.60 11.40 -6.30
C LEU A 67 12.54 10.20 -6.48
N ILE A 68 12.89 9.51 -5.40
CA ILE A 68 13.68 8.29 -5.44
C ILE A 68 12.96 7.20 -6.25
N TYR A 69 11.69 6.94 -5.94
CA TYR A 69 10.89 5.93 -6.62
C TYR A 69 10.67 6.24 -8.10
N GLU A 70 10.38 7.49 -8.46
CA GLU A 70 10.22 7.89 -9.86
C GLU A 70 11.55 7.79 -10.63
N THR A 71 12.67 8.12 -9.99
CA THR A 71 14.01 7.99 -10.60
C THR A 71 14.35 6.53 -10.86
N LEU A 72 14.14 5.65 -9.88
CA LEU A 72 14.32 4.21 -10.04
C LEU A 72 13.37 3.62 -11.10
N TYR A 73 12.14 4.12 -11.19
CA TYR A 73 11.20 3.71 -12.22
C TYR A 73 11.66 4.11 -13.62
N ARG A 74 12.10 5.35 -13.83
CA ARG A 74 12.59 5.82 -15.14
C ARG A 74 13.78 5.00 -15.63
N ASP A 75 14.67 4.65 -14.71
CA ASP A 75 15.88 3.90 -15.00
C ASP A 75 15.70 2.38 -15.03
N ARG A 76 14.47 1.86 -14.84
CA ARG A 76 14.20 0.41 -14.63
C ARG A 76 14.71 -0.52 -15.73
N LEU A 77 14.82 -0.02 -16.95
CA LEU A 77 15.29 -0.77 -18.11
C LEU A 77 16.83 -0.80 -18.22
N LYS A 78 17.55 0.03 -17.46
CA LYS A 78 19.01 0.03 -17.43
C LYS A 78 19.54 -1.23 -16.74
N ALA A 79 20.67 -1.74 -17.23
CA ALA A 79 21.31 -2.92 -16.66
C ALA A 79 21.74 -2.70 -15.20
N THR A 80 22.15 -1.47 -14.88
CA THR A 80 22.54 -1.03 -13.54
C THR A 80 21.86 0.29 -13.22
N GLN A 81 21.50 0.48 -11.94
CA GLN A 81 20.85 1.69 -11.43
C GLN A 81 21.51 2.11 -10.12
N ASP A 82 21.24 3.33 -9.68
CA ASP A 82 21.72 3.89 -8.40
C ASP A 82 20.93 3.35 -7.19
N THR A 83 20.46 2.09 -7.25
CA THR A 83 19.62 1.44 -6.23
C THR A 83 20.29 1.47 -4.85
N MET A 84 21.62 1.30 -4.78
CA MET A 84 22.33 1.31 -3.51
C MET A 84 22.46 2.71 -2.92
N THR A 85 22.69 3.72 -3.75
CA THR A 85 22.67 5.11 -3.28
C THR A 85 21.30 5.50 -2.75
N SER A 86 20.23 5.06 -3.42
CA SER A 86 18.87 5.23 -2.91
C SER A 86 18.66 4.47 -1.59
N LEU A 87 19.16 3.23 -1.45
CA LEU A 87 19.04 2.45 -0.23
C LEU A 87 19.79 3.10 0.94
N GLU A 88 21.02 3.57 0.72
CA GLU A 88 21.82 4.30 1.73
C GLU A 88 21.05 5.53 2.24
N LEU A 89 20.45 6.30 1.33
CA LEU A 89 19.63 7.46 1.69
C LEU A 89 18.37 7.07 2.47
N MET A 90 17.70 5.98 2.08
CA MET A 90 16.55 5.45 2.82
C MET A 90 16.94 5.01 4.24
N VAL A 91 18.17 4.52 4.46
CA VAL A 91 18.64 4.15 5.82
C VAL A 91 18.75 5.42 6.67
N ILE A 92 19.36 6.47 6.14
CA ILE A 92 19.48 7.77 6.82
C ILE A 92 18.10 8.29 7.20
N PHE A 93 17.16 8.31 6.25
CA PHE A 93 15.78 8.74 6.50
C PHE A 93 15.06 7.89 7.55
N THR A 94 15.25 6.58 7.53
CA THR A 94 14.68 5.68 8.55
C THR A 94 15.23 6.00 9.94
N LEU A 95 16.55 6.22 10.05
CA LEU A 95 17.18 6.55 11.33
C LEU A 95 16.75 7.93 11.84
N MET A 96 16.55 8.90 10.95
CA MET A 96 16.02 10.22 11.31
C MET A 96 14.61 10.11 11.88
N MET A 97 13.67 9.47 11.17
CA MET A 97 12.30 9.32 11.68
C MET A 97 12.24 8.44 12.92
N GLY A 98 13.07 7.40 13.00
CA GLY A 98 13.22 6.60 14.22
C GLY A 98 13.76 7.42 15.39
N GLY A 99 14.66 8.37 15.13
CA GLY A 99 15.17 9.32 16.11
C GLY A 99 14.10 10.30 16.60
N GLU A 100 13.30 10.88 15.70
CA GLU A 100 12.15 11.72 16.08
C GLU A 100 11.12 10.92 16.90
N PHE A 101 10.82 9.69 16.47
CA PHE A 101 9.91 8.80 17.21
C PHE A 101 10.43 8.50 18.62
N LEU A 102 11.73 8.21 18.75
CA LEU A 102 12.38 7.96 20.03
C LEU A 102 12.35 9.20 20.93
N TYR A 103 12.53 10.40 20.36
CA TYR A 103 12.37 11.65 21.10
C TYR A 103 10.97 11.76 21.73
N PHE A 104 9.90 11.50 20.98
CA PHE A 104 8.55 11.54 21.54
C PHE A 104 8.30 10.45 22.60
N LEU A 105 9.01 9.32 22.51
CA LEU A 105 8.81 8.18 23.40
C LEU A 105 9.62 8.27 24.71
N VAL A 106 10.86 8.74 24.67
CA VAL A 106 11.76 8.81 25.84
C VAL A 106 12.43 10.18 26.07
N GLY A 107 12.20 11.17 25.20
CA GLY A 107 12.79 12.51 25.31
C GLY A 107 14.25 12.60 24.85
N SER A 108 14.75 11.65 24.03
CA SER A 108 16.16 11.60 23.61
C SER A 108 16.36 11.90 22.12
N TRP A 109 17.25 12.85 21.82
CA TRP A 109 17.64 13.22 20.45
C TRP A 109 18.86 12.45 19.91
N TYR A 110 19.51 11.59 20.71
CA TYR A 110 20.80 10.98 20.32
C TYR A 110 20.76 10.20 19.00
N LEU A 111 19.68 9.46 18.76
CA LEU A 111 19.52 8.71 17.51
C LEU A 111 19.33 9.65 16.32
N PHE A 112 18.57 10.74 16.50
CA PHE A 112 18.37 11.74 15.46
C PHE A 112 19.65 12.51 15.12
N ASP A 113 20.39 12.95 16.13
CA ASP A 113 21.68 13.63 15.96
C ASP A 113 22.69 12.74 15.22
N LEU A 114 22.79 11.47 15.62
CA LEU A 114 23.63 10.49 14.94
C LEU A 114 23.20 10.33 13.47
N ALA A 115 21.90 10.21 13.21
CA ALA A 115 21.36 10.08 11.86
C ALA A 115 21.64 11.32 11.00
N SER A 116 21.53 12.52 11.58
CA SER A 116 21.84 13.78 10.91
C SER A 116 23.32 13.90 10.57
N ILE A 117 24.22 13.56 11.50
CA ILE A 117 25.66 13.54 11.24
C ILE A 117 25.98 12.54 10.12
N LEU A 118 25.46 11.31 10.21
CA LEU A 118 25.65 10.30 9.16
C LEU A 118 25.12 10.79 7.81
N GLY A 119 23.96 11.45 7.79
CA GLY A 119 23.35 12.00 6.59
C GLY A 119 24.16 13.13 5.96
N MET A 120 24.64 14.07 6.75
CA MET A 120 25.50 15.18 6.29
C MET A 120 26.86 14.66 5.81
N THR A 121 27.50 13.75 6.54
CA THR A 121 28.76 13.11 6.10
C THR A 121 28.55 12.31 4.82
N TRP A 122 27.46 11.54 4.72
CA TRP A 122 27.11 10.81 3.51
C TRP A 122 26.92 11.75 2.32
N ALA A 123 26.23 12.88 2.51
CA ALA A 123 25.99 13.86 1.45
C ALA A 123 27.30 14.46 0.92
N ILE A 124 28.21 14.86 1.81
CA ILE A 124 29.53 15.38 1.44
C ILE A 124 30.35 14.30 0.72
N TYR A 125 30.38 13.08 1.27
CA TYR A 125 31.10 11.95 0.66
C TYR A 125 30.59 11.64 -0.75
N ARG A 126 29.27 11.57 -0.93
CA ARG A 126 28.65 11.30 -2.24
C ARG A 126 28.79 12.47 -3.21
N ALA A 127 28.83 13.70 -2.72
CA ALA A 127 29.13 14.85 -3.55
C ALA A 127 30.54 14.77 -4.16
N ILE A 128 31.52 14.22 -3.44
CA ILE A 128 32.92 14.12 -3.88
C ILE A 128 33.15 12.87 -4.73
N GLU A 129 32.79 11.68 -4.21
CA GLU A 129 33.07 10.39 -4.87
C GLU A 129 32.06 10.00 -5.94
N GLY A 130 30.85 10.57 -5.91
CA GLY A 130 29.74 10.18 -6.78
C GLY A 130 28.92 9.00 -6.22
N PRO A 131 28.06 8.38 -7.07
CA PRO A 131 27.12 7.35 -6.65
C PRO A 131 27.84 6.08 -6.17
N SER A 132 27.10 5.19 -5.50
CA SER A 132 27.65 3.98 -4.90
C SER A 132 28.27 3.07 -5.97
N LYS A 133 29.46 2.54 -5.67
CA LYS A 133 30.18 1.63 -6.58
C LYS A 133 29.43 0.31 -6.77
N ILE A 134 28.65 -0.08 -5.76
CA ILE A 134 27.78 -1.26 -5.82
C ILE A 134 26.55 -0.88 -6.63
N ARG A 135 26.46 -1.44 -7.83
CA ARG A 135 25.32 -1.21 -8.72
C ARG A 135 24.35 -2.38 -8.67
N GLY A 136 23.06 -2.07 -8.58
CA GLY A 136 21.99 -3.06 -8.53
C GLY A 136 20.77 -2.63 -9.35
N ASN A 137 19.93 -3.58 -9.72
CA ASN A 137 18.63 -3.32 -10.33
C ASN A 137 17.56 -4.04 -9.50
N TYR A 138 16.61 -3.28 -8.97
CA TYR A 138 15.55 -3.76 -8.06
C TYR A 138 14.52 -4.69 -8.74
N LEU A 139 14.55 -4.86 -10.05
CA LEU A 139 13.76 -5.89 -10.74
C LEU A 139 14.53 -7.22 -10.83
N ARG A 140 15.85 -7.18 -10.71
CA ARG A 140 16.75 -8.32 -10.89
C ARG A 140 17.20 -8.97 -9.60
N ASP A 141 17.14 -8.29 -8.47
CA ASP A 141 17.51 -8.89 -7.18
C ASP A 141 16.36 -8.83 -6.18
N THR A 142 15.94 -10.00 -5.71
CA THR A 142 14.81 -10.13 -4.79
C THR A 142 15.12 -9.56 -3.40
N TRP A 143 16.35 -9.73 -2.92
CA TRP A 143 16.74 -9.34 -1.56
C TRP A 143 16.97 -7.84 -1.46
N TRP A 144 17.61 -7.22 -2.46
CA TRP A 144 17.77 -5.77 -2.48
C TRP A 144 16.42 -5.05 -2.53
N THR A 145 15.48 -5.57 -3.31
CA THR A 145 14.12 -4.99 -3.39
C THR A 145 13.33 -5.20 -2.12
N PHE A 146 13.46 -6.37 -1.49
CA PHE A 146 12.83 -6.61 -0.20
C PHE A 146 13.38 -5.66 0.87
N ALA A 147 14.71 -5.54 0.96
CA ALA A 147 15.35 -4.62 1.88
C ALA A 147 14.89 -3.18 1.64
N PHE A 148 14.83 -2.75 0.38
CA PHE A 148 14.41 -1.40 0.02
C PHE A 148 12.95 -1.11 0.39
N ILE A 149 12.00 -1.98 0.03
CA ILE A 149 10.59 -1.80 0.39
C ILE A 149 10.39 -1.90 1.91
N SER A 150 11.09 -2.84 2.58
CA SER A 150 11.01 -2.98 4.04
C SER A 150 11.48 -1.72 4.74
N LEU A 151 12.60 -1.15 4.26
CA LEU A 151 13.19 0.04 4.84
C LEU A 151 12.30 1.26 4.63
N THR A 152 11.74 1.45 3.42
CA THR A 152 10.75 2.51 3.20
C THR A 152 9.55 2.33 4.11
N PHE A 153 9.02 1.11 4.24
CA PHE A 153 7.89 0.87 5.11
C PHE A 153 8.21 1.18 6.59
N VAL A 154 9.39 0.79 7.10
CA VAL A 154 9.79 1.08 8.48
C VAL A 154 9.96 2.60 8.68
N MET A 155 10.55 3.30 7.71
CA MET A 155 10.62 4.77 7.72
C MET A 155 9.22 5.40 7.77
N GLU A 156 8.32 4.96 6.89
CA GLU A 156 6.92 5.42 6.86
C GLU A 156 6.20 5.12 8.18
N TRP A 157 6.43 3.95 8.77
CA TRP A 157 5.86 3.60 10.06
C TRP A 157 6.30 4.58 11.14
N PHE A 158 7.60 4.86 11.26
CA PHE A 158 8.09 5.87 12.21
C PHE A 158 7.54 7.26 11.90
N MET A 159 7.50 7.65 10.63
CA MET A 159 6.98 8.93 10.18
C MET A 159 5.50 9.12 10.52
N GLY A 160 4.66 8.10 10.30
CA GLY A 160 3.26 8.10 10.70
C GLY A 160 3.10 8.23 12.22
N GLY A 161 3.88 7.46 13.00
CA GLY A 161 3.84 7.53 14.45
C GLY A 161 4.31 8.87 15.02
N VAL A 162 5.31 9.51 14.40
CA VAL A 162 5.76 10.86 14.75
C VAL A 162 4.66 11.90 14.51
N LEU A 163 3.97 11.84 13.38
CA LEU A 163 2.83 12.73 13.12
C LEU A 163 1.67 12.47 14.10
N ASP A 164 1.44 11.23 14.50
CA ASP A 164 0.44 10.89 15.52
C ASP A 164 0.78 11.50 16.89
N PHE A 165 2.06 11.55 17.28
CA PHE A 165 2.50 12.26 18.49
C PHE A 165 2.28 13.77 18.37
N VAL A 166 2.71 14.37 17.27
CA VAL A 166 2.60 15.83 17.03
C VAL A 166 1.13 16.29 17.05
N THR A 167 0.23 15.44 16.57
CA THR A 167 -1.22 15.76 16.54
C THR A 167 -1.97 15.33 17.80
N GLY A 168 -1.30 14.68 18.75
CA GLY A 168 -1.91 14.21 20.00
C GLY A 168 -2.80 12.97 19.86
N VAL A 169 -2.78 12.30 18.71
CA VAL A 169 -3.42 10.98 18.52
C VAL A 169 -2.75 9.95 19.43
N ILE A 170 -1.42 10.00 19.52
CA ILE A 170 -0.63 9.24 20.47
C ILE A 170 -0.07 10.20 21.51
N GLN A 171 -0.26 9.88 22.79
CA GLN A 171 0.28 10.70 23.88
C GLN A 171 1.80 10.46 24.05
N PRO A 172 2.63 11.52 24.15
CA PRO A 172 4.07 11.39 24.36
C PRO A 172 4.46 10.62 25.63
N GLY A 173 5.68 10.09 25.65
CA GLY A 173 6.22 9.26 26.72
C GLY A 173 5.78 7.79 26.63
N VAL A 174 6.55 6.89 27.26
CA VAL A 174 6.26 5.44 27.25
C VAL A 174 4.85 5.14 27.77
N SER A 175 4.44 5.75 28.89
CA SER A 175 3.10 5.53 29.46
C SER A 175 2.00 6.06 28.55
N GLY A 176 2.19 7.25 27.95
CA GLY A 176 1.28 7.83 26.97
C GLY A 176 1.11 6.93 25.75
N PHE A 177 2.22 6.45 25.18
CA PHE A 177 2.24 5.54 24.05
C PHE A 177 1.48 4.25 24.36
N LEU A 178 1.78 3.59 25.48
CA LEU A 178 1.10 2.36 25.90
C LEU A 178 -0.41 2.55 26.12
N SER A 179 -0.82 3.72 26.64
CA SER A 179 -2.24 4.04 26.84
C SER A 179 -2.99 4.37 25.54
N SER A 180 -2.25 4.73 24.48
CA SER A 180 -2.81 5.10 23.16
C SER A 180 -2.95 3.90 22.21
N LEU A 181 -2.54 2.70 22.63
CA LEU A 181 -2.56 1.51 21.79
C LEU A 181 -3.99 1.08 21.43
N SER A 182 -4.25 0.90 20.14
CA SER A 182 -5.56 0.57 19.56
C SER A 182 -6.18 -0.74 20.05
N LEU A 183 -5.36 -1.74 20.40
CA LEU A 183 -5.82 -2.99 21.01
C LEU A 183 -5.54 -3.02 22.52
N GLY A 184 -5.03 -1.93 23.11
CA GLY A 184 -4.53 -1.87 24.47
C GLY A 184 -3.15 -2.49 24.65
N PHE A 185 -2.69 -2.50 25.90
CA PHE A 185 -1.41 -3.07 26.34
C PHE A 185 -1.66 -4.21 27.33
N VAL A 186 -0.95 -5.31 27.17
CA VAL A 186 -1.07 -6.51 28.01
C VAL A 186 0.30 -6.93 28.48
N SER A 187 0.55 -6.88 29.79
CA SER A 187 1.85 -7.21 30.36
C SER A 187 2.46 -8.49 29.76
N PRO A 188 3.67 -8.43 29.16
CA PRO A 188 4.35 -9.58 28.56
C PRO A 188 4.45 -10.83 29.44
N SER A 189 4.57 -10.62 30.76
CA SER A 189 4.71 -11.68 31.75
C SER A 189 3.40 -12.37 32.12
N ALA A 190 2.24 -11.78 31.82
CA ALA A 190 0.95 -12.29 32.28
C ALA A 190 0.44 -13.52 31.49
N TYR A 191 0.98 -13.77 30.28
CA TYR A 191 0.46 -14.77 29.35
C TYR A 191 1.54 -15.59 28.62
N PHE A 192 2.54 -16.10 29.34
CA PHE A 192 3.59 -16.97 28.77
C PHE A 192 4.25 -16.41 27.49
N GLY A 193 4.45 -15.09 27.42
CA GLY A 193 5.03 -14.41 26.25
C GLY A 193 4.06 -14.09 25.11
N LEU A 194 2.81 -14.58 25.14
CA LEU A 194 1.78 -14.19 24.16
C LEU A 194 1.41 -12.70 24.26
N GLY A 195 1.56 -12.10 25.44
CA GLY A 195 1.41 -10.66 25.65
C GLY A 195 2.33 -9.84 24.75
N THR A 196 3.60 -10.25 24.59
CA THR A 196 4.55 -9.56 23.71
C THR A 196 4.11 -9.57 22.24
N LEU A 197 3.58 -10.68 21.75
CA LEU A 197 3.06 -10.76 20.38
C LEU A 197 1.82 -9.90 20.20
N PHE A 198 0.93 -9.89 21.20
CA PHE A 198 -0.25 -9.04 21.21
C PHE A 198 0.12 -7.55 21.21
N ASP A 199 1.03 -7.14 22.09
CA ASP A 199 1.50 -5.76 22.19
C ASP A 199 2.22 -5.32 20.92
N PHE A 200 2.97 -6.22 20.28
CA PHE A 200 3.58 -5.94 18.98
C PHE A 200 2.52 -5.67 17.91
N VAL A 201 1.50 -6.54 17.80
CA VAL A 201 0.37 -6.33 16.88
C VAL A 201 -0.35 -5.02 17.20
N SER A 202 -0.54 -4.72 18.49
CA SER A 202 -1.20 -3.51 18.98
C SER A 202 -0.42 -2.26 18.60
N ALA A 203 0.88 -2.18 18.91
CA ALA A 203 1.75 -1.07 18.55
C ALA A 203 1.83 -0.88 17.03
N PHE A 204 2.04 -1.97 16.29
CA PHE A 204 2.13 -1.92 14.83
C PHE A 204 0.82 -1.41 14.22
N SER A 205 -0.31 -1.98 14.65
CA SER A 205 -1.64 -1.67 14.12
C SER A 205 -2.14 -0.28 14.51
N THR A 206 -1.67 0.26 15.64
CA THR A 206 -2.03 1.61 16.08
C THR A 206 -1.50 2.64 15.10
N VAL A 207 -0.24 2.49 14.69
CA VAL A 207 0.38 3.41 13.72
C VAL A 207 -0.12 3.14 12.30
N THR A 208 -0.15 1.89 11.84
CA THR A 208 -0.58 1.61 10.46
C THR A 208 -2.07 1.86 10.21
N GLY A 209 -2.88 1.76 11.26
CA GLY A 209 -4.30 2.13 11.25
C GLY A 209 -4.57 3.60 11.49
N SER A 210 -3.52 4.41 11.76
CA SER A 210 -3.70 5.83 12.06
C SER A 210 -4.00 6.67 10.82
N VAL A 211 -4.67 7.79 11.05
CA VAL A 211 -5.05 8.72 9.99
C VAL A 211 -3.81 9.27 9.29
N TRP A 212 -2.77 9.63 10.04
CA TRP A 212 -1.59 10.28 9.47
C TRP A 212 -0.71 9.32 8.69
N PHE A 213 -0.60 8.07 9.13
CA PHE A 213 0.03 7.04 8.33
C PHE A 213 -0.69 6.84 6.99
N LEU A 214 -2.03 6.75 7.01
CA LEU A 214 -2.85 6.58 5.80
C LEU A 214 -2.79 7.80 4.87
N VAL A 215 -2.73 9.02 5.42
CA VAL A 215 -2.58 10.28 4.65
C VAL A 215 -1.23 10.32 3.96
N MET A 216 -0.15 10.05 4.69
CA MET A 216 1.21 10.08 4.17
C MET A 216 1.42 9.02 3.09
N MET A 217 1.05 7.76 3.37
CA MET A 217 1.10 6.67 2.39
C MET A 217 0.20 6.97 1.18
N GLY A 218 -0.99 7.53 1.41
CA GLY A 218 -1.91 7.93 0.34
C GLY A 218 -1.34 9.03 -0.55
N THR A 219 -0.63 9.99 0.04
CA THR A 219 0.01 11.10 -0.68
C THR A 219 1.15 10.59 -1.55
N GLU A 220 2.01 9.74 -1.00
CA GLU A 220 3.12 9.14 -1.72
C GLU A 220 2.63 8.25 -2.88
N MET A 221 1.84 7.23 -2.55
CA MET A 221 1.37 6.25 -3.54
C MET A 221 0.42 6.90 -4.55
N GLY A 222 -0.36 7.88 -4.10
CA GLY A 222 -1.19 8.73 -4.94
C GLY A 222 -0.37 9.56 -5.93
N ALA A 223 0.74 10.16 -5.50
CA ALA A 223 1.65 10.87 -6.38
C ALA A 223 2.26 9.95 -7.44
N LEU A 224 2.71 8.75 -7.06
CA LEU A 224 3.21 7.77 -8.03
C LEU A 224 2.11 7.31 -9.01
N ALA A 225 0.87 7.19 -8.55
CA ALA A 225 -0.26 6.85 -9.41
C ALA A 225 -0.59 8.00 -10.38
N THR A 226 -0.56 9.26 -9.93
CA THR A 226 -0.79 10.42 -10.81
C THR A 226 0.31 10.56 -11.86
N MET A 227 1.57 10.33 -11.51
CA MET A 227 2.70 10.31 -12.46
C MET A 227 2.57 9.22 -13.53
N ARG A 228 1.82 8.14 -13.24
CA ARG A 228 1.52 7.08 -14.21
C ARG A 228 0.38 7.45 -15.18
N ILE A 229 -0.58 8.29 -14.79
CA ILE A 229 -1.77 8.62 -15.62
C ILE A 229 -1.41 9.09 -17.04
N PRO A 230 -0.40 9.98 -17.24
CA PRO A 230 0.00 10.40 -18.58
C PRO A 230 0.51 9.26 -19.47
N GLN A 231 1.04 8.19 -18.88
CA GLN A 231 1.60 7.03 -19.59
C GLN A 231 0.52 6.06 -20.08
N LEU A 232 -0.73 6.19 -19.60
CA LEU A 232 -1.85 5.36 -20.02
C LEU A 232 -2.38 5.80 -21.38
N LYS A 233 -2.69 4.84 -22.25
CA LYS A 233 -3.27 5.08 -23.58
C LYS A 233 -4.80 5.11 -23.51
N ASN A 234 -5.42 4.19 -22.76
CA ASN A 234 -6.87 4.06 -22.72
C ASN A 234 -7.51 5.10 -21.78
N LYS A 235 -8.49 5.86 -22.30
CA LYS A 235 -9.26 6.84 -21.52
C LYS A 235 -9.98 6.19 -20.34
N GLU A 236 -10.48 4.97 -20.50
CA GLU A 236 -11.21 4.26 -19.44
C GLU A 236 -10.30 3.92 -18.24
N ASN A 237 -9.03 3.62 -18.49
CA ASN A 237 -8.06 3.40 -17.41
C ASN A 237 -7.61 4.73 -16.78
N LYS A 238 -7.50 5.83 -17.54
CA LYS A 238 -7.25 7.15 -16.96
C LYS A 238 -8.33 7.55 -15.95
N VAL A 239 -9.60 7.39 -16.34
CA VAL A 239 -10.75 7.64 -15.45
C VAL A 239 -10.70 6.72 -14.24
N ARG A 240 -10.35 5.44 -14.43
CA ARG A 240 -10.20 4.49 -13.32
C ARG A 240 -9.13 4.91 -12.31
N PHE A 241 -7.98 5.38 -12.77
CA PHE A 241 -6.91 5.87 -11.89
C PHE A 241 -7.37 7.09 -11.08
N ALA A 242 -8.08 8.03 -11.72
CA ALA A 242 -8.67 9.16 -11.02
C ALA A 242 -9.67 8.69 -9.95
N LEU A 243 -10.59 7.79 -10.31
CA LEU A 243 -11.55 7.21 -9.37
C LEU A 243 -10.87 6.45 -8.22
N MET A 244 -9.77 5.76 -8.49
CA MET A 244 -9.01 5.02 -7.47
C MET A 244 -8.37 5.98 -6.45
N ILE A 245 -7.73 7.05 -6.92
CA ILE A 245 -7.12 8.07 -6.05
C ILE A 245 -8.22 8.78 -5.24
N SER A 246 -9.31 9.19 -5.90
CA SER A 246 -10.45 9.81 -5.23
C SER A 246 -11.12 8.88 -4.21
N ALA A 247 -11.26 7.59 -4.53
CA ALA A 247 -11.84 6.62 -3.62
C ALA A 247 -10.99 6.46 -2.37
N TYR A 248 -9.66 6.38 -2.49
CA TYR A 248 -8.77 6.36 -1.33
C TYR A 248 -8.89 7.65 -0.50
N ALA A 249 -8.79 8.82 -1.14
CA ALA A 249 -8.88 10.10 -0.45
C ALA A 249 -10.22 10.29 0.28
N ILE A 250 -11.33 9.86 -0.33
CA ILE A 250 -12.67 10.02 0.23
C ILE A 250 -12.97 8.94 1.27
N TYR A 251 -12.86 7.66 0.92
CA TYR A 251 -13.33 6.55 1.76
C TYR A 251 -12.32 6.11 2.82
N THR A 252 -11.02 6.30 2.60
CA THR A 252 -9.99 5.89 3.56
C THR A 252 -9.57 7.04 4.47
N ILE A 253 -9.49 8.26 3.94
CA ILE A 253 -8.99 9.42 4.69
C ILE A 253 -10.14 10.33 5.15
N TYR A 254 -10.82 10.98 4.20
CA TYR A 254 -11.73 12.09 4.50
C TYR A 254 -12.96 11.67 5.30
N LEU A 255 -13.70 10.65 4.83
CA LEU A 255 -14.91 10.21 5.50
C LEU A 255 -14.63 9.72 6.92
N PRO A 256 -13.69 8.79 7.17
CA PRO A 256 -13.41 8.31 8.52
C PRO A 256 -12.90 9.39 9.47
N SER A 257 -12.09 10.34 8.98
CA SER A 257 -11.25 11.15 9.88
C SER A 257 -11.65 12.62 9.94
N PHE A 258 -12.18 13.17 8.84
CA PHE A 258 -12.38 14.61 8.68
C PHE A 258 -13.83 15.00 8.36
N SER A 259 -14.70 14.03 8.08
CA SER A 259 -16.09 14.31 7.73
C SER A 259 -16.93 14.61 8.96
N PRO A 260 -17.85 15.59 8.89
CA PRO A 260 -18.87 15.79 9.93
C PRO A 260 -19.76 14.56 10.18
N TRP A 261 -19.74 13.58 9.26
CA TRP A 261 -20.56 12.37 9.34
C TRP A 261 -19.82 11.15 9.90
N THR A 262 -18.61 11.30 10.45
CA THR A 262 -17.81 10.20 11.01
C THR A 262 -18.61 9.31 11.98
N SER A 263 -19.42 9.91 12.86
CA SER A 263 -20.25 9.17 13.83
C SER A 263 -21.36 8.33 13.19
N LYS A 264 -21.74 8.62 11.95
CA LYS A 264 -22.81 7.90 11.21
C LYS A 264 -22.25 6.85 10.25
N LEU A 265 -20.94 6.82 10.00
CA LEU A 265 -20.32 5.90 9.06
C LEU A 265 -20.63 4.42 9.33
N PRO A 266 -20.70 3.93 10.59
CA PRO A 266 -21.02 2.52 10.83
C PRO A 266 -22.35 2.08 10.22
N TYR A 267 -23.31 3.00 10.01
CA TYR A 267 -24.65 2.73 9.48
C TYR A 267 -24.77 2.87 7.95
N ILE A 268 -23.74 3.40 7.28
CA ILE A 268 -23.81 3.69 5.85
C ILE A 268 -23.35 2.45 5.08
N PRO A 269 -24.18 1.89 4.17
CA PRO A 269 -23.73 0.83 3.27
C PRO A 269 -22.50 1.28 2.49
N TYR A 270 -21.54 0.38 2.31
CA TYR A 270 -20.26 0.58 1.62
C TYR A 270 -19.12 1.16 2.48
N MET A 271 -19.36 1.53 3.75
CA MET A 271 -18.31 2.05 4.64
C MET A 271 -17.44 0.99 5.31
N TRP A 272 -17.89 -0.27 5.38
CA TRP A 272 -17.10 -1.39 5.90
C TRP A 272 -16.18 -1.98 4.82
N SER A 273 -15.48 -1.11 4.10
CA SER A 273 -14.75 -1.42 2.86
C SER A 273 -13.50 -2.29 3.06
N MET A 274 -13.05 -2.44 4.31
CA MET A 274 -11.95 -3.34 4.71
C MET A 274 -12.45 -4.59 5.45
N GLY A 275 -13.74 -4.89 5.39
CA GLY A 275 -14.32 -6.10 5.96
C GLY A 275 -14.86 -5.91 7.40
N LEU A 276 -14.97 -7.02 8.11
CA LEU A 276 -15.53 -7.05 9.46
C LEU A 276 -14.50 -6.55 10.48
N GLY A 277 -14.94 -5.79 11.48
CA GLY A 277 -14.07 -5.17 12.48
C GLY A 277 -13.58 -3.76 12.13
N THR A 278 -13.75 -3.30 10.87
CA THR A 278 -13.21 -2.00 10.40
C THR A 278 -13.75 -0.79 11.16
N MET A 279 -15.06 -0.76 11.46
CA MET A 279 -15.70 0.35 12.16
C MET A 279 -16.08 -0.01 13.59
N GLY A 280 -15.52 -1.10 14.13
CA GLY A 280 -15.80 -1.62 15.47
C GLY A 280 -16.32 -3.07 15.47
N PRO A 281 -16.77 -3.57 16.65
CA PRO A 281 -17.34 -4.92 16.83
C PRO A 281 -18.50 -5.22 15.89
N VAL A 282 -19.04 -6.43 15.87
CA VAL A 282 -20.32 -6.72 15.18
C VAL A 282 -21.47 -6.50 16.14
N SER A 283 -22.20 -5.38 16.01
CA SER A 283 -23.34 -5.03 16.88
C SER A 283 -24.68 -5.10 16.14
N PRO A 284 -25.80 -5.41 16.82
CA PRO A 284 -27.14 -5.35 16.22
C PRO A 284 -27.48 -4.01 15.57
N SER A 285 -26.96 -2.90 16.09
CA SER A 285 -27.32 -1.54 15.66
C SER A 285 -26.95 -1.23 14.20
N TYR A 286 -25.87 -1.83 13.69
CA TYR A 286 -25.38 -1.62 12.31
C TYR A 286 -25.21 -2.92 11.51
N LEU A 287 -25.66 -4.05 12.03
CA LEU A 287 -25.59 -5.34 11.33
C LEU A 287 -26.29 -5.26 9.95
N LEU A 288 -27.52 -4.74 9.91
CA LEU A 288 -28.32 -4.69 8.68
C LEU A 288 -27.89 -3.55 7.75
N THR A 289 -27.87 -2.32 8.28
CA THR A 289 -27.66 -1.09 7.51
C THR A 289 -26.19 -0.87 7.13
N GLY A 290 -25.28 -1.19 8.04
CA GLY A 290 -23.83 -1.09 7.83
C GLY A 290 -23.25 -2.32 7.15
N ILE A 291 -23.17 -3.43 7.89
CA ILE A 291 -22.40 -4.61 7.48
C ILE A 291 -23.07 -5.32 6.29
N ILE A 292 -24.29 -5.83 6.47
CA ILE A 292 -25.01 -6.55 5.42
C ILE A 292 -25.23 -5.64 4.20
N GLY A 293 -25.65 -4.39 4.43
CA GLY A 293 -25.77 -3.37 3.39
C GLY A 293 -24.49 -3.24 2.56
N THR A 294 -23.31 -3.17 3.21
CA THR A 294 -22.01 -3.10 2.53
C THR A 294 -21.74 -4.33 1.66
N TYR A 295 -21.96 -5.54 2.17
CA TYR A 295 -21.77 -6.78 1.40
C TYR A 295 -22.75 -6.90 0.23
N VAL A 296 -24.02 -6.50 0.41
CA VAL A 296 -25.03 -6.52 -0.65
C VAL A 296 -24.71 -5.52 -1.77
N VAL A 297 -24.42 -4.26 -1.43
CA VAL A 297 -24.04 -3.23 -2.41
C VAL A 297 -22.81 -3.68 -3.19
N THR A 298 -21.82 -4.20 -2.46
CA THR A 298 -20.60 -4.77 -3.05
C THR A 298 -20.90 -5.91 -4.01
N ALA A 299 -21.72 -6.88 -3.61
CA ALA A 299 -22.07 -8.02 -4.45
C ALA A 299 -22.75 -7.57 -5.75
N VAL A 300 -23.67 -6.59 -5.66
CA VAL A 300 -24.34 -6.01 -6.84
C VAL A 300 -23.32 -5.32 -7.74
N LEU A 301 -22.48 -4.43 -7.21
CA LEU A 301 -21.48 -3.72 -8.01
C LEU A 301 -20.46 -4.69 -8.64
N SER A 302 -20.01 -5.70 -7.89
CA SER A 302 -19.12 -6.74 -8.41
C SER A 302 -19.81 -7.56 -9.50
N PHE A 303 -21.10 -7.87 -9.38
CA PHE A 303 -21.85 -8.54 -10.44
C PHE A 303 -21.94 -7.69 -11.72
N LEU A 304 -22.12 -6.37 -11.59
CA LEU A 304 -22.28 -5.46 -12.73
C LEU A 304 -20.96 -5.11 -13.43
N PHE A 305 -19.92 -4.81 -12.65
CA PHE A 305 -18.63 -4.27 -13.14
C PHE A 305 -17.44 -5.20 -12.91
N GLY A 306 -17.66 -6.37 -12.30
CA GLY A 306 -16.64 -7.35 -11.98
C GLY A 306 -15.77 -6.94 -10.81
N SER A 307 -14.64 -7.64 -10.69
CA SER A 307 -13.69 -7.39 -9.61
C SER A 307 -13.07 -5.98 -9.63
N ARG A 308 -13.27 -5.23 -10.72
CA ARG A 308 -12.71 -3.89 -10.93
C ARG A 308 -13.17 -2.88 -9.90
N GLN A 309 -14.41 -3.01 -9.41
CA GLN A 309 -14.97 -2.03 -8.49
C GLN A 309 -14.20 -1.98 -7.15
N ILE A 310 -13.83 -3.13 -6.57
CA ILE A 310 -12.98 -3.20 -5.37
C ILE A 310 -11.50 -3.24 -5.71
N CYS A 311 -11.05 -4.30 -6.38
CA CYS A 311 -9.62 -4.61 -6.50
C CYS A 311 -8.88 -3.66 -7.45
N SER A 312 -9.59 -2.72 -8.07
CA SER A 312 -8.99 -1.73 -8.96
C SER A 312 -9.40 -0.29 -8.71
N VAL A 313 -10.37 -0.02 -7.83
CA VAL A 313 -10.84 1.33 -7.52
C VAL A 313 -10.94 1.56 -6.02
N THR A 314 -11.79 0.82 -5.30
CA THR A 314 -12.14 1.22 -3.91
C THR A 314 -11.35 0.57 -2.80
N CYS A 315 -10.62 -0.52 -3.05
CA CYS A 315 -9.65 -1.04 -2.09
C CYS A 315 -8.44 -0.09 -2.00
N THR A 316 -7.70 -0.10 -0.89
CA THR A 316 -6.43 0.62 -0.74
C THR A 316 -5.31 -0.01 -1.58
N ALA A 317 -5.33 -1.33 -1.71
CA ALA A 317 -4.35 -2.10 -2.47
C ALA A 317 -4.07 -1.57 -3.90
N PRO A 318 -5.07 -1.27 -4.76
CA PRO A 318 -4.80 -0.77 -6.09
C PRO A 318 -3.99 0.54 -6.11
N LEU A 319 -4.19 1.45 -5.15
CA LEU A 319 -3.36 2.67 -5.08
C LEU A 319 -1.88 2.32 -4.88
N MET A 320 -1.61 1.36 -4.00
CA MET A 320 -0.25 0.96 -3.63
C MET A 320 0.45 0.12 -4.70
N TYR A 321 -0.27 -0.77 -5.39
CA TYR A 321 0.35 -1.66 -6.39
C TYR A 321 0.48 -1.04 -7.79
N GLN A 322 -0.21 0.08 -8.07
CA GLN A 322 -0.32 0.60 -9.44
C GLN A 322 0.44 1.91 -9.69
N GLY A 323 1.09 2.49 -8.68
CA GLY A 323 2.04 3.58 -8.88
C GLY A 323 3.22 3.15 -9.78
N THR A 324 3.96 4.11 -10.33
CA THR A 324 5.06 3.84 -11.29
C THR A 324 6.04 2.76 -10.79
N PHE A 325 6.75 3.01 -9.68
CA PHE A 325 7.71 2.07 -9.11
C PHE A 325 7.07 0.70 -8.79
N TYR A 326 5.98 0.68 -8.03
CA TYR A 326 5.34 -0.56 -7.59
C TYR A 326 4.73 -1.40 -8.73
N ASP A 327 4.25 -0.78 -9.79
CA ASP A 327 3.74 -1.50 -10.97
C ASP A 327 4.82 -2.37 -11.62
N SER A 328 6.05 -1.87 -11.67
CA SER A 328 7.17 -2.59 -12.28
C SER A 328 7.51 -3.90 -11.54
N LEU A 329 7.17 -3.99 -10.26
CA LEU A 329 7.38 -5.17 -9.42
C LEU A 329 6.52 -6.37 -9.83
N LYS A 330 5.52 -6.19 -10.71
CA LYS A 330 4.74 -7.32 -11.26
C LYS A 330 5.60 -8.36 -11.98
N THR A 331 6.83 -8.03 -12.35
CA THR A 331 7.86 -8.98 -12.81
C THR A 331 8.07 -10.13 -11.82
N TYR A 332 7.98 -9.86 -10.52
CA TYR A 332 8.12 -10.86 -9.46
C TYR A 332 7.03 -11.93 -9.47
N ASN A 333 5.87 -11.70 -10.10
CA ASN A 333 4.87 -12.75 -10.32
C ASN A 333 5.43 -13.93 -11.14
N ARG A 334 6.40 -13.68 -12.03
CA ARG A 334 7.02 -14.71 -12.87
C ARG A 334 8.37 -15.17 -12.38
N LYS A 335 9.05 -14.35 -11.57
CA LYS A 335 10.40 -14.63 -11.09
C LYS A 335 10.39 -15.35 -9.74
N SER A 336 9.51 -14.95 -8.83
CA SER A 336 9.46 -15.50 -7.48
C SER A 336 8.96 -16.96 -7.47
N GLY A 337 9.39 -17.74 -6.47
CA GLY A 337 8.98 -19.13 -6.32
C GLY A 337 7.48 -19.28 -6.11
N LEU A 338 6.89 -18.46 -5.23
CA LEU A 338 5.47 -18.54 -4.89
C LEU A 338 4.59 -17.87 -5.96
N GLY A 339 5.00 -16.73 -6.51
CA GLY A 339 4.28 -16.06 -7.61
C GLY A 339 4.13 -16.96 -8.84
N ARG A 340 5.16 -17.76 -9.17
CA ARG A 340 5.05 -18.74 -10.27
C ARG A 340 3.95 -19.79 -10.05
N LYS A 341 3.62 -20.11 -8.80
CA LYS A 341 2.55 -21.06 -8.49
C LYS A 341 1.16 -20.45 -8.72
N THR A 342 1.01 -19.12 -8.70
CA THR A 342 -0.29 -18.47 -8.92
C THR A 342 -0.57 -18.12 -10.38
N LEU A 343 0.40 -18.34 -11.28
CA LEU A 343 0.24 -18.15 -12.73
C LEU A 343 -0.97 -18.96 -13.26
N THR A 344 -1.68 -18.36 -14.22
CA THR A 344 -2.92 -18.85 -14.86
C THR A 344 -4.22 -18.62 -14.08
N SER A 345 -5.35 -18.72 -14.79
CA SER A 345 -6.70 -18.65 -14.21
C SER A 345 -7.07 -19.81 -13.28
N ARG A 346 -6.32 -20.93 -13.30
CA ARG A 346 -6.66 -22.12 -12.51
C ARG A 346 -6.46 -21.88 -11.01
N LEU A 347 -7.49 -22.20 -10.21
CA LEU A 347 -7.40 -22.18 -8.75
C LEU A 347 -6.74 -23.46 -8.24
N ARG A 348 -5.63 -23.32 -7.52
CA ARG A 348 -4.95 -24.47 -6.89
C ARG A 348 -5.68 -24.88 -5.59
N PRO A 349 -5.54 -26.15 -5.14
CA PRO A 349 -6.18 -26.60 -3.91
C PRO A 349 -5.81 -25.79 -2.66
N TRP A 350 -4.53 -25.41 -2.52
CA TRP A 350 -4.07 -24.60 -1.39
C TRP A 350 -4.75 -23.23 -1.34
N TYR A 351 -5.02 -22.60 -2.50
CA TYR A 351 -5.75 -21.33 -2.55
C TYR A 351 -7.16 -21.52 -1.98
N LYS A 352 -7.85 -22.60 -2.38
CA LYS A 352 -9.20 -22.90 -1.86
C LYS A 352 -9.18 -23.13 -0.35
N ALA A 353 -8.17 -23.86 0.15
CA ALA A 353 -8.01 -24.11 1.58
C ALA A 353 -7.80 -22.81 2.38
N ILE A 354 -6.96 -21.90 1.88
CA ILE A 354 -6.74 -20.59 2.52
C ILE A 354 -8.03 -19.77 2.52
N VAL A 355 -8.73 -19.67 1.39
CA VAL A 355 -10.00 -18.94 1.29
C VAL A 355 -11.01 -19.48 2.30
N ILE A 356 -11.20 -20.80 2.35
CA ILE A 356 -12.13 -21.44 3.29
C ILE A 356 -11.71 -21.16 4.73
N GLY A 357 -10.42 -21.28 5.05
CA GLY A 357 -9.90 -21.02 6.39
C GLY A 357 -10.12 -19.57 6.84
N VAL A 358 -9.80 -18.60 5.99
CA VAL A 358 -10.00 -17.18 6.30
C VAL A 358 -11.48 -16.86 6.50
N TRP A 359 -12.36 -17.35 5.62
CA TRP A 359 -13.80 -17.14 5.77
C TRP A 359 -14.37 -17.82 7.01
N ALA A 360 -13.91 -19.04 7.32
CA ALA A 360 -14.34 -19.74 8.53
C ALA A 360 -13.95 -18.97 9.80
N VAL A 361 -12.71 -18.47 9.87
CA VAL A 361 -12.24 -17.65 10.99
C VAL A 361 -13.05 -16.36 11.10
N LEU A 362 -13.21 -15.62 10.00
CA LEU A 362 -13.95 -14.35 10.01
C LEU A 362 -15.42 -14.53 10.37
N LEU A 363 -16.12 -15.53 9.81
CA LEU A 363 -17.52 -15.78 10.13
C LEU A 363 -17.70 -16.24 11.57
N THR A 364 -16.82 -17.12 12.06
CA THR A 364 -16.86 -17.57 13.46
C THR A 364 -16.66 -16.40 14.40
N SER A 365 -15.64 -15.55 14.15
CA SER A 365 -15.41 -14.35 14.96
C SER A 365 -16.54 -13.33 14.83
N ALA A 366 -17.17 -13.19 13.67
CA ALA A 366 -18.34 -12.31 13.51
C ALA A 366 -19.53 -12.76 14.37
N VAL A 367 -19.81 -14.06 14.38
CA VAL A 367 -20.88 -14.65 15.21
C VAL A 367 -20.53 -14.50 16.69
N VAL A 368 -19.29 -14.80 17.08
CA VAL A 368 -18.82 -14.65 18.46
C VAL A 368 -18.92 -13.19 18.91
N SER A 369 -18.42 -12.25 18.11
CA SER A 369 -18.54 -10.81 18.37
C SER A 369 -20.00 -10.39 18.54
N TYR A 370 -20.89 -10.79 17.63
CA TYR A 370 -22.33 -10.49 17.75
C TYR A 370 -22.95 -11.03 19.03
N LEU A 371 -22.69 -12.29 19.37
CA LEU A 371 -23.22 -12.91 20.59
C LEU A 371 -22.65 -12.26 21.86
N THR A 372 -21.40 -11.80 21.84
CA THR A 372 -20.80 -11.01 22.92
C THR A 372 -21.49 -9.66 23.06
N GLN A 373 -21.75 -8.95 21.94
CA GLN A 373 -22.42 -7.65 21.95
C GLN A 373 -23.89 -7.72 22.43
N VAL A 374 -24.58 -8.83 22.21
CA VAL A 374 -25.94 -9.07 22.72
C VAL A 374 -25.93 -9.59 24.17
N GLY A 375 -24.76 -9.90 24.74
CA GLY A 375 -24.61 -10.37 26.12
C GLY A 375 -24.91 -11.86 26.33
N VAL A 376 -24.94 -12.66 25.26
CA VAL A 376 -25.17 -14.12 25.34
C VAL A 376 -23.91 -14.86 25.79
N ILE A 377 -22.74 -14.41 25.33
CA ILE A 377 -21.43 -14.93 25.72
C ILE A 377 -20.51 -13.76 26.09
N ASN A 378 -19.34 -14.05 26.67
CA ASN A 378 -18.32 -13.03 26.96
C ASN A 378 -16.95 -13.49 26.48
N VAL A 379 -16.82 -13.67 25.16
CA VAL A 379 -15.56 -14.09 24.53
C VAL A 379 -14.86 -12.87 23.94
N THR A 380 -13.68 -12.58 24.48
CA THR A 380 -12.79 -11.51 24.02
C THR A 380 -11.35 -12.03 23.93
N ILE A 381 -10.51 -11.38 23.12
CA ILE A 381 -9.08 -11.66 23.01
C ILE A 381 -8.36 -10.59 23.82
N PHE A 382 -7.88 -10.94 25.01
CA PHE A 382 -7.25 -10.01 25.95
C PHE A 382 -8.08 -8.74 26.22
N GLY A 383 -9.41 -8.87 26.32
CA GLY A 383 -10.31 -7.74 26.54
C GLY A 383 -10.76 -7.02 25.26
N VAL A 384 -10.24 -7.39 24.10
CA VAL A 384 -10.65 -6.84 22.80
C VAL A 384 -11.66 -7.72 22.09
N ASP A 385 -12.61 -7.11 21.40
CA ASP A 385 -13.56 -7.82 20.54
C ASP A 385 -12.84 -8.65 19.47
N THR A 386 -13.32 -9.87 19.24
CA THR A 386 -12.69 -10.81 18.31
C THR A 386 -12.58 -10.30 16.87
N THR A 387 -13.57 -9.55 16.38
CA THR A 387 -13.53 -9.01 15.01
C THR A 387 -12.62 -7.80 14.88
N VAL A 388 -12.55 -6.96 15.90
CA VAL A 388 -11.62 -5.81 15.94
C VAL A 388 -10.18 -6.32 15.98
N PHE A 389 -9.88 -7.32 16.80
CA PHE A 389 -8.57 -7.96 16.83
C PHE A 389 -8.18 -8.54 15.47
N LEU A 390 -9.09 -9.30 14.84
CA LEU A 390 -8.83 -9.88 13.53
C LEU A 390 -8.63 -8.83 12.44
N TYR A 391 -9.41 -7.74 12.47
CA TYR A 391 -9.22 -6.62 11.56
C TYR A 391 -7.80 -6.04 11.68
N SER A 392 -7.36 -5.73 12.89
CA SER A 392 -6.00 -5.23 13.13
C SER A 392 -4.94 -6.22 12.66
N LEU A 393 -5.10 -7.51 12.95
CA LEU A 393 -4.16 -8.54 12.52
C LEU A 393 -4.10 -8.69 10.99
N PHE A 394 -5.24 -8.80 10.31
CA PHE A 394 -5.30 -9.07 8.87
C PHE A 394 -5.00 -7.83 8.01
N PHE A 395 -5.58 -6.68 8.35
CA PHE A 395 -5.53 -5.48 7.51
C PHE A 395 -4.48 -4.47 7.99
N ASN A 396 -4.31 -4.28 9.30
CA ASN A 396 -3.31 -3.33 9.81
C ASN A 396 -1.91 -3.94 9.94
N MET A 397 -1.75 -5.26 9.94
CA MET A 397 -0.44 -5.93 10.01
C MET A 397 -0.15 -6.84 8.82
N LEU A 398 -0.86 -7.95 8.68
CA LEU A 398 -0.55 -9.00 7.69
C LEU A 398 -0.56 -8.47 6.26
N TRP A 399 -1.47 -7.52 5.96
CA TRP A 399 -1.54 -6.88 4.65
C TRP A 399 -0.26 -6.15 4.26
N TYR A 400 0.33 -5.41 5.19
CA TYR A 400 1.60 -4.73 4.96
C TYR A 400 2.77 -5.70 4.89
N VAL A 401 2.79 -6.76 5.71
CA VAL A 401 3.78 -7.84 5.59
C VAL A 401 3.76 -8.45 4.19
N VAL A 402 2.56 -8.69 3.63
CA VAL A 402 2.38 -9.21 2.29
C VAL A 402 2.82 -8.20 1.23
N PHE A 403 2.54 -6.91 1.43
CA PHE A 403 2.98 -5.82 0.55
C PHE A 403 4.51 -5.72 0.49
N ILE A 404 5.19 -5.72 1.65
CA ILE A 404 6.65 -5.69 1.71
C ILE A 404 7.26 -6.95 1.06
N SER A 405 6.55 -8.07 1.17
CA SER A 405 6.97 -9.37 0.62
C SER A 405 6.69 -9.56 -0.88
N ILE A 406 6.31 -8.52 -1.64
CA ILE A 406 6.12 -8.58 -3.11
C ILE A 406 7.27 -9.33 -3.83
N PRO A 407 8.56 -9.11 -3.50
CA PRO A 407 9.65 -9.80 -4.20
C PRO A 407 9.56 -11.34 -4.11
N PHE A 408 8.96 -11.87 -3.05
CA PHE A 408 8.80 -13.31 -2.81
C PHE A 408 7.41 -13.84 -3.20
N LEU A 409 6.38 -13.03 -3.02
CA LEU A 409 4.98 -13.43 -3.16
C LEU A 409 4.38 -13.06 -4.53
N GLY A 410 4.95 -12.05 -5.20
CA GLY A 410 4.35 -11.38 -6.33
C GLY A 410 3.45 -10.21 -5.91
N THR A 411 2.98 -9.43 -6.89
CA THR A 411 2.03 -8.33 -6.66
C THR A 411 0.60 -8.87 -6.50
N TYR A 412 -0.26 -8.12 -5.82
CA TYR A 412 -1.63 -8.56 -5.50
C TYR A 412 -1.69 -9.95 -4.84
N ALA A 413 -0.69 -10.30 -4.02
CA ALA A 413 -0.65 -11.54 -3.27
C ALA A 413 -1.88 -11.71 -2.37
N CYS A 414 -2.43 -10.60 -1.85
CA CYS A 414 -3.71 -10.56 -1.13
C CYS A 414 -4.86 -11.26 -1.89
N ALA A 415 -4.97 -11.00 -3.19
CA ALA A 415 -6.02 -11.54 -4.04
C ALA A 415 -5.63 -12.88 -4.69
N THR A 416 -4.36 -13.07 -5.07
CA THR A 416 -3.91 -14.26 -5.79
C THR A 416 -3.65 -15.47 -4.89
N GLN A 417 -3.42 -15.25 -3.60
CA GLN A 417 -3.22 -16.29 -2.60
C GLN A 417 -4.48 -16.57 -1.76
N GLY A 418 -5.50 -15.72 -1.87
CA GLY A 418 -6.84 -15.99 -1.33
C GLY A 418 -7.02 -15.68 0.15
N TRP A 419 -6.05 -15.00 0.79
CA TRP A 419 -6.16 -14.63 2.20
C TRP A 419 -6.94 -13.32 2.42
N CYS A 420 -7.13 -12.50 1.37
CA CYS A 420 -8.00 -11.33 1.44
C CYS A 420 -9.48 -11.75 1.25
N SER A 421 -10.24 -11.76 2.33
CA SER A 421 -11.69 -12.06 2.32
C SER A 421 -12.45 -11.10 1.41
N TRP A 422 -12.17 -9.80 1.50
CA TRP A 422 -12.82 -8.79 0.67
C TRP A 422 -12.54 -8.98 -0.83
N GLY A 423 -11.29 -9.29 -1.17
CA GLY A 423 -10.90 -9.62 -2.54
C GLY A 423 -11.60 -10.87 -3.06
N THR A 424 -11.65 -11.94 -2.25
CA THR A 424 -12.28 -13.21 -2.65
C THR A 424 -13.80 -13.10 -2.79
N PHE A 425 -14.47 -12.33 -1.92
CA PHE A 425 -15.89 -11.97 -2.07
C PHE A 425 -16.16 -11.32 -3.42
N ASN A 426 -15.41 -10.25 -3.71
CA ASN A 426 -15.52 -9.49 -4.94
C ASN A 426 -15.24 -10.33 -6.19
N GLN A 427 -14.21 -11.18 -6.15
CA GLN A 427 -13.85 -12.10 -7.22
C GLN A 427 -14.94 -13.16 -7.47
N PHE A 428 -15.57 -13.67 -6.42
CA PHE A 428 -16.67 -14.62 -6.53
C PHE A 428 -17.86 -14.00 -7.27
N PHE A 429 -18.43 -12.91 -6.77
CA PHE A 429 -19.57 -12.25 -7.41
C PHE A 429 -19.22 -11.65 -8.77
N GLY A 430 -18.01 -11.13 -8.94
CA GLY A 430 -17.51 -10.65 -10.23
C GLY A 430 -17.38 -11.76 -11.28
N SER A 431 -17.04 -12.98 -10.86
CA SER A 431 -17.00 -14.13 -11.76
C SER A 431 -18.38 -14.66 -12.14
N LEU A 432 -19.42 -14.42 -11.34
CA LEU A 432 -20.80 -14.71 -11.69
C LEU A 432 -21.39 -13.63 -12.63
N GLY A 433 -20.92 -12.39 -12.48
CA GLY A 433 -21.39 -11.20 -13.17
C GLY A 433 -21.13 -11.10 -14.67
N PHE A 434 -21.40 -9.92 -15.23
CA PHE A 434 -21.23 -9.65 -16.66
C PHE A 434 -19.78 -9.40 -17.09
N PHE A 435 -18.92 -9.09 -16.12
CA PHE A 435 -17.56 -8.65 -16.41
C PHE A 435 -16.69 -9.74 -17.03
N LYS A 436 -16.04 -9.40 -18.13
CA LYS A 436 -15.02 -10.20 -18.81
C LYS A 436 -14.17 -9.30 -19.71
N LEU A 437 -13.01 -9.82 -20.11
CA LEU A 437 -12.24 -9.22 -21.18
C LEU A 437 -12.68 -9.86 -22.50
N LYS A 438 -12.90 -9.04 -23.52
CA LYS A 438 -13.20 -9.51 -24.87
C LYS A 438 -12.15 -9.00 -25.83
N VAL A 439 -12.01 -9.71 -26.95
CA VAL A 439 -11.25 -9.25 -28.10
C VAL A 439 -12.17 -8.89 -29.24
N ARG A 440 -11.79 -7.90 -30.05
CA ARG A 440 -12.54 -7.50 -31.24
C ARG A 440 -12.40 -8.56 -32.33
N ASP A 441 -11.19 -9.04 -32.55
CA ASP A 441 -10.88 -10.10 -33.50
C ASP A 441 -9.90 -11.14 -32.91
N PRO A 442 -10.32 -12.41 -32.70
CA PRO A 442 -9.43 -13.49 -32.28
C PRO A 442 -8.24 -13.74 -33.22
N SER A 443 -8.38 -13.46 -34.52
CA SER A 443 -7.34 -13.68 -35.53
C SER A 443 -6.11 -12.81 -35.31
N VAL A 444 -6.31 -11.57 -34.84
CA VAL A 444 -5.23 -10.66 -34.44
C VAL A 444 -4.47 -11.21 -33.25
N CYS A 445 -5.15 -11.85 -32.30
CA CYS A 445 -4.50 -12.49 -31.16
C CYS A 445 -3.69 -13.73 -31.56
N LEU A 446 -4.12 -14.47 -32.59
CA LEU A 446 -3.38 -15.61 -33.13
C LEU A 446 -2.04 -15.15 -33.73
N LYS A 447 -2.05 -14.04 -34.48
CA LYS A 447 -0.87 -13.46 -35.15
C LYS A 447 0.02 -12.62 -34.22
N CYS A 448 -0.41 -12.34 -32.99
CA CYS A 448 0.34 -11.53 -32.05
C CYS A 448 1.52 -12.33 -31.45
N GLU A 449 2.74 -11.99 -31.86
CA GLU A 449 3.97 -12.64 -31.39
C GLU A 449 4.29 -12.30 -29.93
N THR A 450 4.14 -11.01 -29.57
CA THR A 450 4.61 -10.50 -28.27
C THR A 450 3.75 -10.97 -27.09
N LYS A 451 2.44 -11.17 -27.31
CA LYS A 451 1.44 -11.50 -26.29
C LYS A 451 1.61 -10.65 -25.01
N ALA A 452 1.93 -9.36 -25.19
CA ALA A 452 2.33 -8.46 -24.12
C ALA A 452 1.28 -8.34 -22.99
N CYS A 453 -0.01 -8.57 -23.28
CA CYS A 453 -1.08 -8.61 -22.30
C CYS A 453 -0.87 -9.66 -21.18
N ALA A 454 -0.29 -10.82 -21.50
CA ALA A 454 0.06 -11.84 -20.52
C ALA A 454 1.19 -11.37 -19.60
N ASN A 455 2.12 -10.59 -20.13
CA ASN A 455 3.26 -10.04 -19.39
C ASN A 455 2.89 -8.84 -18.51
N ALA A 456 1.92 -8.05 -18.94
CA ALA A 456 1.44 -6.88 -18.23
C ALA A 456 0.51 -7.21 -17.06
N CYS A 457 -0.11 -8.39 -17.03
CA CYS A 457 -1.09 -8.74 -16.00
C CYS A 457 -0.48 -8.77 -14.59
N PRO A 458 -0.96 -7.93 -13.64
CA PRO A 458 -0.41 -7.84 -12.29
C PRO A 458 -0.79 -9.01 -11.38
N VAL A 459 -1.64 -9.92 -11.85
CA VAL A 459 -2.06 -11.14 -11.13
C VAL A 459 -1.65 -12.42 -11.86
N GLY A 460 -0.76 -12.32 -12.86
CA GLY A 460 -0.15 -13.49 -13.51
C GLY A 460 -1.08 -14.35 -14.37
N LEU A 461 -2.15 -13.77 -14.96
CA LEU A 461 -3.10 -14.49 -15.83
C LEU A 461 -2.54 -14.70 -17.25
N THR A 462 -1.54 -15.58 -17.36
CA THR A 462 -0.80 -15.83 -18.60
C THR A 462 -1.59 -16.62 -19.65
N ASP A 463 -2.59 -17.40 -19.24
CA ASP A 463 -3.47 -18.19 -20.11
C ASP A 463 -4.54 -17.36 -20.84
N MET A 464 -4.61 -16.06 -20.53
CA MET A 464 -5.55 -15.11 -21.13
C MET A 464 -5.45 -15.09 -22.67
N ALA A 465 -4.24 -15.06 -23.22
CA ALA A 465 -4.02 -15.05 -24.66
C ALA A 465 -4.62 -16.29 -25.35
N GLY A 466 -4.46 -17.48 -24.75
CA GLY A 466 -5.06 -18.71 -25.27
C GLY A 466 -6.60 -18.69 -25.22
N SER A 467 -7.18 -18.05 -24.19
CA SER A 467 -8.63 -17.88 -24.11
C SER A 467 -9.17 -16.91 -25.17
N PHE A 468 -8.46 -15.82 -25.44
CA PHE A 468 -8.83 -14.90 -26.51
C PHE A 468 -8.83 -15.56 -27.89
N ILE A 469 -7.81 -16.35 -28.21
CA ILE A 469 -7.72 -17.08 -29.48
C ILE A 469 -8.87 -18.08 -29.62
N ARG A 470 -9.16 -18.86 -28.57
CA ARG A 470 -10.15 -19.94 -28.64
C ARG A 470 -11.60 -19.48 -28.53
N LYS A 471 -11.87 -18.48 -27.69
CA LYS A 471 -13.25 -18.10 -27.30
C LYS A 471 -13.61 -16.66 -27.65
N GLY A 472 -12.63 -15.83 -28.05
CA GLY A 472 -12.83 -14.38 -28.18
C GLY A 472 -13.01 -13.65 -26.85
N GLU A 473 -12.92 -14.35 -25.71
CA GLU A 473 -13.12 -13.76 -24.40
C GLU A 473 -12.33 -14.47 -23.29
N PHE A 474 -12.10 -13.75 -22.20
CA PHE A 474 -11.43 -14.25 -21.00
C PHE A 474 -12.17 -13.78 -19.75
N LYS A 475 -12.49 -14.75 -18.89
CA LYS A 475 -13.14 -14.54 -17.59
C LYS A 475 -12.45 -15.43 -16.57
N SER A 476 -12.09 -14.86 -15.42
CA SER A 476 -11.37 -15.56 -14.36
C SER A 476 -11.68 -14.93 -13.01
N MET A 477 -11.87 -15.77 -11.98
CA MET A 477 -12.01 -15.31 -10.60
C MET A 477 -10.77 -14.51 -10.14
N LYS A 478 -9.56 -14.88 -10.56
CA LYS A 478 -8.36 -14.15 -10.16
C LYS A 478 -8.19 -12.78 -10.83
N CYS A 479 -9.03 -12.45 -11.82
CA CYS A 479 -8.93 -11.17 -12.51
C CYS A 479 -9.32 -10.03 -11.55
N VAL A 480 -8.44 -9.06 -11.37
CA VAL A 480 -8.66 -7.88 -10.52
C VAL A 480 -9.17 -6.65 -11.28
N GLY A 481 -9.30 -6.76 -12.62
CA GLY A 481 -9.93 -5.70 -13.43
C GLY A 481 -9.10 -4.43 -13.66
N VAL A 482 -7.78 -4.47 -13.39
CA VAL A 482 -6.87 -3.31 -13.46
C VAL A 482 -6.70 -2.71 -14.86
N GLY A 483 -6.75 -3.55 -15.90
CA GLY A 483 -6.68 -3.07 -17.29
C GLY A 483 -5.31 -3.02 -17.93
N ASP A 484 -4.25 -3.42 -17.23
CA ASP A 484 -2.89 -3.44 -17.81
C ASP A 484 -2.76 -4.29 -19.07
N CYS A 485 -3.58 -5.34 -19.18
CA CYS A 485 -3.66 -6.17 -20.39
C CYS A 485 -4.29 -5.44 -21.59
N VAL A 486 -5.20 -4.49 -21.33
CA VAL A 486 -5.79 -3.61 -22.35
C VAL A 486 -4.75 -2.59 -22.80
N GLU A 487 -4.05 -1.93 -21.86
CA GLU A 487 -2.99 -0.97 -22.17
C GLU A 487 -1.82 -1.59 -22.94
N ALA A 488 -1.45 -2.82 -22.60
CA ALA A 488 -0.32 -3.50 -23.20
C ALA A 488 -0.63 -4.13 -24.56
N CYS A 489 -1.90 -4.17 -24.99
CA CYS A 489 -2.24 -4.72 -26.29
C CYS A 489 -1.71 -3.80 -27.41
N PRO A 490 -0.77 -4.25 -28.26
CA PRO A 490 -0.21 -3.39 -29.30
C PRO A 490 -1.21 -3.06 -30.42
N TYR A 491 -2.31 -3.83 -30.53
CA TYR A 491 -3.31 -3.71 -31.59
C TYR A 491 -4.65 -3.12 -31.13
N ASP A 492 -4.75 -2.61 -29.89
CA ASP A 492 -6.02 -2.14 -29.28
C ASP A 492 -7.19 -3.14 -29.41
N ASN A 493 -6.84 -4.43 -29.41
CA ASN A 493 -7.78 -5.50 -29.70
C ASN A 493 -8.53 -6.00 -28.45
N VAL A 494 -7.97 -5.77 -27.25
CA VAL A 494 -8.57 -6.21 -25.97
C VAL A 494 -9.37 -5.06 -25.37
N PHE A 495 -10.59 -5.33 -24.90
CA PHE A 495 -11.42 -4.33 -24.24
C PHE A 495 -12.22 -4.94 -23.06
N PHE A 496 -12.71 -4.06 -22.19
CA PHE A 496 -13.57 -4.45 -21.07
C PHE A 496 -15.00 -4.66 -21.55
N TYR A 497 -15.61 -5.79 -21.16
CA TYR A 497 -17.03 -6.04 -21.37
C TYR A 497 -17.70 -6.18 -20.01
N ASP A 498 -18.74 -5.39 -19.76
CA ASP A 498 -19.46 -5.29 -18.48
C ASP A 498 -20.96 -5.00 -18.71
N VAL A 499 -21.69 -4.60 -17.65
CA VAL A 499 -23.12 -4.26 -17.73
C VAL A 499 -23.44 -3.25 -18.84
N ARG A 500 -22.58 -2.26 -19.09
CA ARG A 500 -22.83 -1.21 -20.09
C ARG A 500 -22.94 -1.80 -21.49
N HIS A 501 -22.05 -2.75 -21.79
CA HIS A 501 -22.04 -3.49 -23.03
C HIS A 501 -23.20 -4.46 -23.11
N LYS A 502 -23.50 -5.17 -22.02
CA LYS A 502 -24.63 -6.10 -21.96
C LYS A 502 -25.96 -5.39 -22.22
N LEU A 503 -26.17 -4.22 -21.63
CA LEU A 503 -27.36 -3.41 -21.88
C LEU A 503 -27.43 -2.97 -23.34
N ARG A 504 -26.32 -2.48 -23.92
CA ARG A 504 -26.26 -2.10 -25.34
C ARG A 504 -26.65 -3.27 -26.26
N ASP A 505 -26.12 -4.46 -26.02
CA ASP A 505 -26.42 -5.68 -26.79
C ASP A 505 -27.91 -6.07 -26.69
N ILE A 506 -28.56 -5.81 -25.55
CA ILE A 506 -29.99 -6.09 -25.35
C ILE A 506 -30.85 -5.08 -26.13
N PHE A 507 -30.52 -3.79 -26.04
CA PHE A 507 -31.29 -2.75 -26.72
C PHE A 507 -31.11 -2.79 -28.25
N HIS A 508 -29.92 -3.11 -28.76
CA HIS A 508 -29.68 -3.26 -30.20
C HIS A 508 -30.29 -4.52 -30.82
N LYS A 509 -30.68 -5.52 -30.03
CA LYS A 509 -31.39 -6.72 -30.52
C LYS A 509 -32.91 -6.56 -30.54
N ARG A 510 -33.43 -5.43 -30.03
CA ARG A 510 -34.88 -5.14 -29.93
C ARG A 510 -35.35 -4.04 -30.89
N GLY A 511 -34.44 -3.41 -31.63
CA GLY A 511 -34.73 -2.60 -32.81
C GLY A 511 -34.21 -3.33 -34.04
#